data_AF-A0A0D7BJS1-F1
#
_entry.id   AF-A0A0D7BJS1-F1
#
_cell.length_a   1.000
_cell.length_b   1.000
_cell.length_c   1.000
_cell.angle_alpha   90.00
_cell.angle_beta   90.00
_cell.angle_gamma   90.00
#
_symmetry.space_group_name_H-M   'P 1'
#
loop_
_entity.id
_entity.type
_entity.pdbx_description
1 polymer ?
#
loop_
_entity_poly.entity_id
_entity_poly.type
_entity_poly.pdbx_seq_one_letter_code
_entity_poly.pdbx_strand_id
1 'polypeptide(L)'
;MKFSGVAAFLLSATAASAQYFSEGWQPGQPVPTPAVRAPPQVAQDDAFEASGEPEKTSFKYPLHEEPAEDASAQKDEPFRPSDLLDLVDTTKWLESDVSKNFFNKLGVNISEKLASAQKLPWDSRIPLITDANYEDVIVNEELTEQEEKDRVWALVITAGAGRQDGLSSFADLSFDDAYNRSIIAGDLPHVKWGRIDYFNVTYITTKWNVWSAPYLVIATDRGRTLRFYTVQTLRIRDGLFHQFLLTQGYLETNPWTGSFSPGGSAEWFIEFFAVWMAKIYNVVTKVPKFVLLIASGSAASFLLSFMHRKEATTPKPAATKPQAVPPPAAASASSTAVPTTPASPSKNSKTSKRKGKK
;
A
#
# COMPACT_ATOMS: atom_id res chain seq x y z
N MET A 1 -40.15 -25.26 -0.07
CA MET A 1 -39.96 -23.80 0.04
C MET A 1 -38.66 -23.45 -0.68
N LYS A 2 -38.72 -22.52 -1.64
CA LYS A 2 -37.60 -22.18 -2.53
C LYS A 2 -36.80 -21.05 -1.89
N PHE A 3 -35.59 -21.33 -1.39
CA PHE A 3 -34.62 -20.29 -1.02
C PHE A 3 -33.73 -20.03 -2.23
N SER A 4 -34.03 -18.97 -2.98
CA SER A 4 -33.20 -18.52 -4.09
C SER A 4 -33.03 -17.01 -3.98
N GLY A 5 -31.78 -16.59 -3.80
CA GLY A 5 -31.31 -15.26 -4.20
C GLY A 5 -31.43 -14.15 -3.17
N VAL A 6 -30.61 -14.16 -2.12
CA VAL A 6 -30.10 -12.92 -1.49
C VAL A 6 -28.67 -13.17 -0.99
N ALA A 7 -27.70 -13.17 -1.90
CA ALA A 7 -26.27 -13.20 -1.54
C ALA A 7 -25.44 -12.51 -2.64
N ALA A 8 -25.79 -11.27 -2.98
CA ALA A 8 -25.00 -10.43 -3.87
C ALA A 8 -25.44 -8.97 -3.76
N PHE A 9 -25.14 -8.28 -2.65
CA PHE A 9 -25.10 -6.80 -2.59
C PHE A 9 -24.59 -6.35 -1.21
N LEU A 10 -23.28 -6.47 -0.97
CA LEU A 10 -22.62 -5.90 0.22
C LEU A 10 -21.18 -5.43 -0.11
N LEU A 11 -20.99 -4.84 -1.29
CA LEU A 11 -19.68 -4.36 -1.76
C LEU A 11 -19.72 -2.94 -2.35
N SER A 12 -20.70 -2.11 -1.96
CA SER A 12 -20.85 -0.77 -2.55
C SER A 12 -21.43 0.25 -1.57
N ALA A 13 -20.67 0.65 -0.55
CA ALA A 13 -21.02 1.83 0.26
C ALA A 13 -19.86 2.49 1.05
N THR A 14 -18.58 2.28 0.71
CA THR A 14 -17.50 3.13 1.23
C THR A 14 -17.18 4.21 0.20
N ALA A 15 -18.11 5.14 0.02
CA ALA A 15 -17.81 6.42 -0.60
C ALA A 15 -16.90 7.21 0.35
N ALA A 16 -15.59 7.05 0.17
CA ALA A 16 -14.61 7.94 0.75
C ALA A 16 -14.81 9.34 0.15
N SER A 17 -15.44 10.24 0.89
CA SER A 17 -15.33 11.67 0.65
C SER A 17 -13.94 12.14 1.09
N ALA A 18 -12.91 11.78 0.32
CA ALA A 18 -11.59 12.38 0.44
C ALA A 18 -11.59 13.71 -0.35
N GLN A 19 -12.20 14.75 0.21
CA GLN A 19 -11.98 16.12 -0.23
C GLN A 19 -10.73 16.65 0.48
N TYR A 20 -9.57 16.24 0.00
CA TYR A 20 -8.29 16.90 0.26
C TYR A 20 -7.59 17.12 -1.09
N PHE A 21 -8.17 18.01 -1.90
CA PHE A 21 -7.39 18.71 -2.89
C PHE A 21 -6.72 19.87 -2.16
N SER A 22 -5.49 19.68 -1.68
CA SER A 22 -4.56 20.82 -1.61
C SER A 22 -4.45 21.35 -3.04
N GLU A 23 -4.67 22.65 -3.21
CA GLU A 23 -4.54 23.33 -4.51
C GLU A 23 -3.34 22.76 -5.27
N GLY A 24 -3.63 22.18 -6.45
CA GLY A 24 -2.65 21.41 -7.21
C GLY A 24 -1.39 22.23 -7.49
N TRP A 25 -0.27 21.52 -7.55
CA TRP A 25 1.00 22.07 -8.03
C TRP A 25 0.78 22.81 -9.36
N GLN A 26 1.10 24.10 -9.42
CA GLN A 26 1.05 24.89 -10.64
C GLN A 26 2.46 25.01 -11.25
N PRO A 27 2.62 24.79 -12.57
CA PRO A 27 3.89 25.01 -13.25
C PRO A 27 4.34 26.45 -13.05
N GLY A 28 5.52 26.64 -12.43
CA GLY A 28 6.09 27.96 -12.15
C GLY A 28 6.04 28.41 -10.68
N GLN A 29 5.54 27.59 -9.75
CA GLN A 29 5.73 27.90 -8.32
C GLN A 29 7.22 27.79 -7.93
N PRO A 30 7.77 28.79 -7.20
CA PRO A 30 9.12 28.71 -6.69
C PRO A 30 9.21 27.59 -5.65
N VAL A 31 10.23 26.74 -5.80
CA VAL A 31 10.54 25.69 -4.82
C VAL A 31 10.82 26.37 -3.48
N PRO A 32 10.14 26.00 -2.38
CA PRO A 32 10.43 26.54 -1.06
C PRO A 32 11.89 26.25 -0.71
N THR A 33 12.72 27.29 -0.63
CA THR A 33 14.09 27.16 -0.16
C THR A 33 14.03 26.74 1.32
N PRO A 34 14.59 25.59 1.71
CA PRO A 34 14.65 25.21 3.11
C PRO A 34 15.44 26.28 3.86
N ALA A 35 14.83 26.84 4.90
CA ALA A 35 15.53 27.74 5.80
C ALA A 35 16.75 27.00 6.37
N VAL A 36 17.95 27.51 6.06
CA VAL A 36 19.21 27.04 6.64
C VAL A 36 19.11 27.29 8.14
N ARG A 37 18.78 26.24 8.89
CA ARG A 37 18.83 26.26 10.34
C ARG A 37 20.31 26.33 10.71
N ALA A 38 20.71 27.42 11.34
CA ALA A 38 22.07 27.57 11.85
C ALA A 38 22.43 26.35 12.72
N PRO A 39 23.61 25.76 12.55
CA PRO A 39 24.05 24.65 13.39
C PRO A 39 24.08 25.10 14.86
N PRO A 40 23.67 24.24 15.81
CA PRO A 40 23.81 24.54 17.23
C PRO A 40 25.29 24.77 17.54
N GLN A 41 25.59 25.91 18.17
CA GLN A 41 26.90 26.16 18.74
C GLN A 41 27.13 25.15 19.85
N VAL A 42 28.03 24.19 19.59
CA VAL A 42 28.56 23.30 20.61
C VAL A 42 29.58 24.12 21.41
N ALA A 43 29.27 24.36 22.69
CA ALA A 43 30.23 24.88 23.64
C ALA A 43 31.41 23.88 23.73
N GLN A 44 32.59 24.34 23.34
CA GLN A 44 33.85 23.66 23.63
C GLN A 44 34.17 23.89 25.09
N ASP A 45 34.00 22.86 25.91
CA ASP A 45 34.67 22.76 27.21
C ASP A 45 35.81 21.75 27.10
N ASP A 46 36.86 22.07 27.84
CA ASP A 46 38.26 21.70 27.65
C ASP A 46 38.64 20.23 27.89
N ALA A 47 39.74 19.88 27.20
CA ALA A 47 40.83 19.01 27.64
C ALA A 47 40.54 17.55 28.05
N PHE A 48 40.77 16.63 27.11
CA PHE A 48 41.42 15.36 27.45
C PHE A 48 42.47 15.00 26.40
N GLU A 49 43.72 15.09 26.85
CA GLU A 49 44.94 14.74 26.14
C GLU A 49 45.11 13.21 26.22
N ALA A 50 44.95 12.52 25.10
CA ALA A 50 45.31 11.11 24.98
C ALA A 50 45.89 10.84 23.59
N SER A 51 47.22 10.71 23.58
CA SER A 51 48.03 10.24 22.48
C SER A 51 47.68 8.80 22.11
N GLY A 52 47.33 8.59 20.85
CA GLY A 52 47.15 7.28 20.25
C GLY A 52 47.10 7.41 18.73
N GLU A 53 48.21 7.11 18.07
CA GLU A 53 48.30 7.02 16.61
C GLU A 53 47.34 5.94 16.08
N PRO A 54 46.49 6.23 15.07
CA PRO A 54 45.85 5.17 14.31
C PRO A 54 46.77 4.70 13.18
N GLU A 55 47.21 3.45 13.33
CA GLU A 55 47.87 2.61 12.34
C GLU A 55 47.06 2.56 11.02
N LYS A 56 47.66 3.07 9.94
CA LYS A 56 47.08 3.03 8.58
C LYS A 56 47.10 1.60 8.03
N THR A 57 46.08 0.81 8.34
CA THR A 57 45.82 -0.44 7.64
C THR A 57 45.07 -0.16 6.33
N SER A 58 45.82 -0.18 5.23
CA SER A 58 45.28 -0.12 3.87
C SER A 58 44.63 -1.47 3.52
N PHE A 59 43.32 -1.56 3.69
CA PHE A 59 42.55 -2.72 3.25
C PHE A 59 42.38 -2.66 1.73
N LYS A 60 43.17 -3.48 1.04
CA LYS A 60 43.15 -3.64 -0.42
C LYS A 60 42.02 -4.62 -0.77
N TYR A 61 40.90 -4.10 -1.29
CA TYR A 61 39.84 -4.95 -1.84
C TYR A 61 40.37 -5.69 -3.07
N PRO A 62 40.20 -7.01 -3.19
CA PRO A 62 40.38 -7.69 -4.45
C PRO A 62 39.25 -7.28 -5.39
N LEU A 63 39.61 -6.66 -6.52
CA LEU A 63 38.74 -6.56 -7.70
C LEU A 63 38.35 -7.99 -8.08
N HIS A 64 37.07 -8.32 -7.99
CA HIS A 64 36.52 -9.42 -8.77
C HIS A 64 36.49 -8.96 -10.23
N GLU A 65 37.31 -9.59 -11.07
CA GLU A 65 37.17 -9.52 -12.52
C GLU A 65 35.80 -10.09 -12.90
N GLU A 66 34.93 -9.22 -13.41
CA GLU A 66 33.74 -9.60 -14.16
C GLU A 66 34.20 -10.37 -15.41
N PRO A 67 33.71 -11.60 -15.67
CA PRO A 67 33.92 -12.20 -16.97
C PRO A 67 33.11 -11.39 -17.99
N ALA A 68 33.81 -10.85 -18.99
CA ALA A 68 33.20 -10.26 -20.16
C ALA A 68 32.36 -11.33 -20.87
N GLU A 69 31.04 -11.24 -20.74
CA GLU A 69 30.12 -12.02 -21.57
C GLU A 69 30.13 -11.44 -22.99
N ASP A 70 30.50 -12.29 -23.94
CA ASP A 70 30.49 -12.02 -25.36
C ASP A 70 29.10 -11.57 -25.81
N ALA A 71 29.04 -10.35 -26.35
CA ALA A 71 27.90 -9.83 -27.08
C ALA A 71 27.72 -10.64 -28.38
N SER A 72 27.02 -11.78 -28.29
CA SER A 72 26.53 -12.48 -29.46
C SER A 72 25.32 -11.73 -30.01
N ALA A 73 25.46 -11.22 -31.24
CA ALA A 73 24.38 -10.62 -31.99
C ALA A 73 23.30 -11.67 -32.28
N GLN A 74 22.23 -11.68 -31.48
CA GLN A 74 21.05 -12.49 -31.75
C GLN A 74 20.28 -11.89 -32.93
N LYS A 75 20.12 -12.74 -33.94
CA LYS A 75 19.39 -12.49 -35.18
C LYS A 75 17.90 -12.46 -34.86
N ASP A 76 17.23 -11.35 -35.16
CA ASP A 76 15.79 -11.21 -35.04
C ASP A 76 15.06 -12.26 -35.90
N GLU A 77 14.49 -13.29 -35.27
CA GLU A 77 13.52 -14.17 -35.95
C GLU A 77 12.11 -13.54 -35.89
N PRO A 78 11.34 -13.61 -36.98
CA PRO A 78 9.99 -13.05 -37.01
C PRO A 78 9.04 -13.83 -36.09
N PHE A 79 8.30 -13.05 -35.29
CA PHE A 79 7.31 -13.47 -34.30
C PHE A 79 6.34 -14.54 -34.85
N ARG A 80 6.23 -15.69 -34.18
CA ARG A 80 5.32 -16.77 -34.57
C ARG A 80 4.03 -16.73 -33.73
N PRO A 81 2.85 -17.03 -34.30
CA PRO A 81 1.58 -17.03 -33.56
C PRO A 81 1.53 -18.01 -32.37
N SER A 82 2.39 -19.04 -32.37
CA SER A 82 2.57 -19.97 -31.24
C SER A 82 3.16 -19.29 -30.00
N ASP A 83 3.90 -18.20 -30.16
CA ASP A 83 4.57 -17.48 -29.08
C ASP A 83 3.56 -16.71 -28.20
N LEU A 84 2.33 -16.49 -28.72
CA LEU A 84 1.23 -15.89 -27.96
C LEU A 84 0.67 -16.79 -26.86
N LEU A 85 0.85 -18.11 -26.95
CA LEU A 85 0.44 -19.05 -25.92
C LEU A 85 1.54 -19.25 -24.85
N ASP A 86 2.82 -19.12 -25.22
CA ASP A 86 3.94 -19.06 -24.26
C ASP A 86 3.96 -17.75 -23.44
N LEU A 87 3.26 -16.71 -23.92
CA LEU A 87 2.97 -15.46 -23.22
C LEU A 87 2.03 -15.63 -22.01
N VAL A 88 1.40 -16.79 -21.84
CA VAL A 88 0.58 -17.13 -20.67
C VAL A 88 1.45 -17.59 -19.49
N ASP A 89 2.71 -17.96 -19.75
CA ASP A 89 3.70 -18.23 -18.71
C ASP A 89 4.26 -16.90 -18.18
N THR A 90 3.65 -16.42 -17.10
CA THR A 90 3.84 -15.08 -16.53
C THR A 90 5.30 -14.75 -16.22
N THR A 91 6.09 -15.76 -15.86
CA THR A 91 7.52 -15.66 -15.56
C THR A 91 8.33 -15.36 -16.82
N LYS A 92 8.08 -16.11 -17.90
CA LYS A 92 8.75 -15.90 -19.20
C LYS A 92 8.38 -14.57 -19.83
N TRP A 93 7.14 -14.13 -19.69
CA TRP A 93 6.72 -12.84 -20.23
C TRP A 93 7.39 -11.66 -19.51
N LEU A 94 7.46 -11.66 -18.17
CA LEU A 94 8.12 -10.62 -17.38
C LEU A 94 9.64 -10.57 -17.56
N GLU A 95 10.25 -11.70 -17.93
CA GLU A 95 11.68 -11.80 -18.22
C GLU A 95 12.02 -11.58 -19.69
N SER A 96 11.04 -11.61 -20.59
CA SER A 96 11.24 -11.36 -22.02
C SER A 96 11.77 -9.95 -22.29
N ASP A 97 12.61 -9.82 -23.33
CA ASP A 97 13.18 -8.53 -23.72
C ASP A 97 12.12 -7.50 -24.14
N VAL A 98 10.94 -7.98 -24.56
CA VAL A 98 9.79 -7.15 -24.91
C VAL A 98 9.22 -6.44 -23.68
N SER A 99 9.03 -7.15 -22.56
CA SER A 99 8.53 -6.54 -21.33
C SER A 99 9.59 -5.68 -20.66
N LYS A 100 10.85 -6.12 -20.61
CA LYS A 100 11.98 -5.32 -20.11
C LYS A 100 12.12 -4.00 -20.88
N ASN A 101 12.05 -4.01 -22.22
CA ASN A 101 12.09 -2.79 -23.02
C ASN A 101 10.83 -1.91 -22.86
N PHE A 102 9.65 -2.50 -22.71
CA PHE A 102 8.42 -1.75 -22.44
C PHE A 102 8.47 -1.04 -21.07
N PHE A 103 8.88 -1.74 -20.01
CA PHE A 103 8.96 -1.18 -18.67
C PHE A 103 10.15 -0.22 -18.49
N ASN A 104 11.29 -0.48 -19.14
CA ASN A 104 12.42 0.47 -19.17
C ASN A 104 12.05 1.76 -19.90
N LYS A 105 11.28 1.69 -21.00
CA LYS A 105 10.74 2.89 -21.67
C LYS A 105 9.72 3.66 -20.82
N LEU A 106 9.09 2.99 -19.85
CA LEU A 106 8.21 3.62 -18.86
C LEU A 106 8.96 4.08 -17.59
N GLY A 107 10.30 4.01 -17.58
CA GLY A 107 11.14 4.49 -16.47
C GLY A 107 11.08 3.61 -15.22
N VAL A 108 10.59 2.37 -15.32
CA VAL A 108 10.53 1.45 -14.19
C VAL A 108 11.80 0.58 -14.17
N ASN A 109 12.72 0.88 -13.24
CA ASN A 109 13.94 0.10 -13.05
C ASN A 109 13.61 -1.23 -12.32
N ILE A 110 13.35 -2.29 -13.09
CA ILE A 110 12.90 -3.59 -12.57
C ILE A 110 14.00 -4.27 -11.73
N SER A 111 15.27 -4.12 -12.12
CA SER A 111 16.40 -4.79 -11.46
C SER A 111 16.61 -4.29 -10.02
N GLU A 112 16.46 -2.99 -9.77
CA GLU A 112 16.56 -2.41 -8.42
C GLU A 112 15.39 -2.84 -7.53
N LYS A 113 14.18 -2.91 -8.09
CA LYS A 113 12.99 -3.43 -7.40
C LYS A 113 13.08 -4.92 -7.08
N LEU A 114 13.75 -5.69 -7.94
CA LEU A 114 13.96 -7.12 -7.73
C LEU A 114 15.04 -7.37 -6.68
N ALA A 115 16.14 -6.61 -6.71
CA ALA A 115 17.22 -6.69 -5.72
C ALA A 115 16.76 -6.25 -4.31
N SER A 116 15.93 -5.21 -4.23
CA SER A 116 15.32 -4.77 -2.96
C SER A 116 14.25 -5.74 -2.44
N ALA A 117 13.60 -6.51 -3.31
CA ALA A 117 12.66 -7.56 -2.90
C ALA A 117 13.36 -8.81 -2.31
N GLN A 118 14.65 -9.02 -2.57
CA GLN A 118 15.39 -10.22 -2.14
C GLN A 118 15.98 -10.11 -0.73
N LYS A 119 16.17 -8.91 -0.18
CA LYS A 119 16.60 -8.75 1.22
C LYS A 119 15.38 -8.48 2.09
N LEU A 120 15.08 -9.42 3.00
CA LEU A 120 14.17 -9.14 4.09
C LEU A 120 14.72 -7.91 4.85
N PRO A 121 13.93 -6.84 5.04
CA PRO A 121 14.40 -5.63 5.74
C PRO A 121 14.56 -5.87 7.24
N TRP A 122 14.22 -7.07 7.71
CA TRP A 122 14.04 -7.40 9.11
C TRP A 122 15.11 -8.36 9.62
N ASP A 123 15.30 -8.30 10.93
CA ASP A 123 16.13 -9.25 11.67
C ASP A 123 15.56 -10.67 11.56
N SER A 124 16.36 -11.60 11.04
CA SER A 124 15.99 -13.00 10.86
C SER A 124 15.87 -13.78 12.17
N ARG A 125 16.37 -13.24 13.29
CA ARG A 125 16.22 -13.86 14.62
C ARG A 125 14.80 -13.76 15.14
N ILE A 126 14.02 -12.81 14.63
CA ILE A 126 12.61 -12.64 15.00
C ILE A 126 11.76 -13.40 13.96
N PRO A 127 10.98 -14.42 14.37
CA PRO A 127 10.20 -15.22 13.44
C PRO A 127 9.11 -14.39 12.75
N LEU A 128 8.95 -14.63 11.45
CA LEU A 128 7.83 -14.10 10.68
C LEU A 128 6.59 -14.97 10.91
N ILE A 129 5.55 -14.35 11.43
CA ILE A 129 4.23 -14.92 11.64
C ILE A 129 3.39 -14.64 10.39
N THR A 130 2.86 -15.71 9.83
CA THR A 130 2.14 -15.77 8.56
C THR A 130 0.82 -16.51 8.76
N ASP A 131 -0.11 -16.37 7.82
CA ASP A 131 -1.37 -17.11 7.85
C ASP A 131 -1.18 -18.64 7.90
N ALA A 132 -0.02 -19.15 7.44
CA ALA A 132 0.27 -20.57 7.38
C ALA A 132 0.86 -21.15 8.67
N ASN A 133 1.52 -20.35 9.49
CA ASN A 133 2.20 -20.83 10.71
C ASN A 133 1.64 -20.22 12.00
N TYR A 134 0.74 -19.24 11.93
CA TYR A 134 0.16 -18.58 13.10
C TYR A 134 -0.44 -19.56 14.10
N GLU A 135 -1.22 -20.51 13.59
CA GLU A 135 -1.90 -21.50 14.42
C GLU A 135 -0.89 -22.37 15.18
N ASP A 136 0.14 -22.86 14.50
CA ASP A 136 1.14 -23.73 15.11
C ASP A 136 2.07 -22.97 16.07
N VAL A 137 2.45 -21.74 15.72
CA VAL A 137 3.46 -20.97 16.45
C VAL A 137 2.87 -20.27 17.69
N ILE A 138 1.63 -19.77 17.61
CA ILE A 138 1.05 -18.95 18.68
C ILE A 138 -0.10 -19.69 19.38
N VAL A 139 -1.00 -20.32 18.63
CA VAL A 139 -2.21 -20.91 19.22
C VAL A 139 -1.89 -22.27 19.84
N ASN A 140 -1.21 -23.13 19.08
CA ASN A 140 -0.87 -24.50 19.45
C ASN A 140 0.57 -24.64 19.97
N GLU A 141 1.15 -23.56 20.49
CA GLU A 141 2.48 -23.61 21.13
C GLU A 141 2.49 -24.65 22.25
N GLU A 142 3.45 -25.58 22.22
CA GLU A 142 3.62 -26.57 23.29
C GLU A 142 4.16 -25.87 24.54
N LEU A 143 3.35 -25.79 25.59
CA LEU A 143 3.66 -25.05 26.81
C LEU A 143 3.30 -25.89 28.03
N THR A 144 4.09 -25.77 29.08
CA THR A 144 3.69 -26.23 30.42
C THR A 144 2.60 -25.30 30.99
N GLU A 145 1.84 -25.76 31.99
CA GLU A 145 0.77 -24.95 32.60
C GLU A 145 1.27 -23.62 33.19
N GLN A 146 2.51 -23.59 33.69
CA GLN A 146 3.10 -22.37 34.24
C GLN A 146 3.52 -21.43 33.11
N GLU A 147 4.16 -21.96 32.07
CA GLU A 147 4.53 -21.16 30.91
C GLU A 147 3.30 -20.61 30.20
N GLU A 148 2.21 -21.35 30.12
CA GLU A 148 0.98 -20.90 29.48
C GLU A 148 0.37 -19.66 30.16
N LYS A 149 0.46 -19.58 31.50
CA LYS A 149 -0.01 -18.42 32.27
C LYS A 149 0.88 -17.19 32.09
N ASP A 150 2.19 -17.40 31.99
CA ASP A 150 3.16 -16.31 31.93
C ASP A 150 3.52 -15.93 30.48
N ARG A 151 3.19 -16.76 29.48
CA ARG A 151 3.58 -16.56 28.07
C ARG A 151 2.93 -15.32 27.50
N VAL A 152 3.78 -14.47 26.94
CA VAL A 152 3.39 -13.26 26.22
C VAL A 152 4.02 -13.30 24.83
N TRP A 153 3.25 -12.97 23.81
CA TRP A 153 3.76 -12.69 22.48
C TRP A 153 3.77 -11.19 22.24
N ALA A 154 4.97 -10.62 22.10
CA ALA A 154 5.18 -9.27 21.62
C ALA A 154 5.31 -9.32 20.09
N LEU A 155 4.35 -8.74 19.39
CA LEU A 155 4.26 -8.79 17.95
C LEU A 155 4.32 -7.38 17.35
N VAL A 156 4.93 -7.27 16.18
CA VAL A 156 4.87 -6.05 15.37
C VAL A 156 4.25 -6.35 14.02
N ILE A 157 3.24 -5.55 13.63
CA ILE A 157 2.60 -5.58 12.32
C ILE A 157 3.08 -4.35 11.55
N THR A 158 3.87 -4.52 10.51
CA THR A 158 4.42 -3.44 9.68
C THR A 158 4.35 -3.74 8.19
N ALA A 159 4.49 -2.70 7.36
CA ALA A 159 4.65 -2.87 5.92
C ALA A 159 6.09 -3.30 5.58
N GLY A 160 6.26 -4.38 4.80
CA GLY A 160 7.58 -4.85 4.36
C GLY A 160 8.33 -3.95 3.36
N ALA A 161 9.57 -4.33 3.04
CA ALA A 161 10.59 -3.52 2.33
C ALA A 161 10.11 -2.84 1.04
N GLY A 162 9.18 -3.46 0.31
CA GLY A 162 8.67 -2.89 -0.94
C GLY A 162 7.65 -1.76 -0.77
N ARG A 163 7.14 -1.53 0.45
CA ARG A 163 6.08 -0.57 0.77
C ARG A 163 6.22 0.05 2.17
N GLN A 164 7.39 -0.03 2.77
CA GLN A 164 7.62 0.43 4.13
C GLN A 164 7.55 1.96 4.19
N ASP A 165 6.65 2.49 5.01
CA ASP A 165 6.57 3.91 5.30
C ASP A 165 7.43 4.27 6.51
N GLY A 166 7.64 5.58 6.75
CA GLY A 166 8.49 6.05 7.84
C GLY A 166 7.99 5.62 9.23
N LEU A 167 6.68 5.42 9.41
CA LEU A 167 6.11 4.92 10.66
C LEU A 167 6.38 3.44 10.87
N SER A 168 6.23 2.61 9.83
CA SER A 168 6.58 1.19 9.87
C SER A 168 8.08 0.99 10.14
N SER A 169 8.94 1.73 9.45
CA SER A 169 10.39 1.68 9.69
C SER A 169 10.75 2.07 11.13
N PHE A 170 10.11 3.12 11.65
CA PHE A 170 10.31 3.53 13.04
C PHE A 170 9.83 2.46 14.04
N ALA A 171 8.66 1.85 13.81
CA ALA A 171 8.16 0.77 14.66
C ALA A 171 9.13 -0.42 14.66
N ASP A 172 9.65 -0.80 13.49
CA ASP A 172 10.57 -1.91 13.32
C ASP A 172 11.88 -1.68 14.07
N LEU A 173 12.48 -0.50 13.95
CA LEU A 173 13.71 -0.14 14.65
C LEU A 173 13.52 -0.16 16.18
N SER A 174 12.43 0.41 16.67
CA SER A 174 12.08 0.39 18.09
C SER A 174 11.85 -1.03 18.62
N PHE A 175 11.21 -1.89 17.82
CA PHE A 175 10.96 -3.28 18.16
C PHE A 175 12.26 -4.10 18.20
N ASP A 176 13.12 -3.93 17.20
CA ASP A 176 14.42 -4.61 17.13
C ASP A 176 15.37 -4.14 18.24
N ASP A 177 15.37 -2.85 18.60
CA ASP A 177 16.12 -2.33 19.76
C ASP A 177 15.65 -3.00 21.06
N ALA A 178 14.34 -3.11 21.27
CA ALA A 178 13.79 -3.76 22.46
C ALA A 178 14.11 -5.26 22.51
N TYR A 179 14.02 -5.95 21.38
CA TYR A 179 14.44 -7.34 21.26
C TYR A 179 15.92 -7.49 21.64
N ASN A 180 16.81 -6.72 21.03
CA ASN A 180 18.25 -6.78 21.29
C ASN A 180 18.59 -6.51 22.76
N ARG A 181 17.93 -5.54 23.39
CA ARG A 181 18.09 -5.25 24.82
C ARG A 181 17.71 -6.45 25.67
N SER A 182 16.58 -7.10 25.38
CA SER A 182 16.14 -8.27 26.16
C SER A 182 17.14 -9.43 26.08
N ILE A 183 17.71 -9.67 24.90
CA ILE A 183 18.74 -10.70 24.69
C ILE A 183 20.03 -10.35 25.43
N ILE A 184 20.47 -9.09 25.38
CA ILE A 184 21.70 -8.64 26.06
C ILE A 184 21.54 -8.71 27.59
N ALA A 185 20.38 -8.29 28.10
CA ALA A 185 20.09 -8.29 29.53
C ALA A 185 19.76 -9.69 30.08
N GLY A 186 19.34 -10.62 29.22
CA GLY A 186 18.87 -11.94 29.62
C GLY A 186 17.55 -11.90 30.40
N ASP A 187 16.72 -10.88 30.14
CA ASP A 187 15.41 -10.69 30.77
C ASP A 187 14.25 -11.11 29.84
N LEU A 188 13.01 -10.97 30.32
CA LEU A 188 11.79 -11.31 29.57
C LEU A 188 11.74 -12.75 28.98
N PRO A 189 12.15 -13.81 29.70
CA PRO A 189 12.17 -15.18 29.15
C PRO A 189 10.77 -15.72 28.77
N HIS A 190 9.73 -15.14 29.38
CA HIS A 190 8.33 -15.46 29.09
C HIS A 190 7.79 -14.75 27.83
N VAL A 191 8.49 -13.73 27.32
CA VAL A 191 8.09 -12.98 26.12
C VAL A 191 8.69 -13.63 24.87
N LYS A 192 7.84 -14.00 23.92
CA LYS A 192 8.21 -14.38 22.56
C LYS A 192 8.03 -13.19 21.64
N TRP A 193 8.90 -13.08 20.64
CA TRP A 193 8.91 -12.00 19.68
C TRP A 193 8.43 -12.53 18.35
N GLY A 194 7.59 -11.77 17.64
CA GLY A 194 7.12 -12.14 16.32
C GLY A 194 6.84 -10.93 15.45
N ARG A 195 6.90 -11.14 14.15
CA ARG A 195 6.73 -10.09 13.16
C ARG A 195 5.68 -10.50 12.13
N ILE A 196 4.84 -9.58 11.72
CA ILE A 196 3.78 -9.81 10.74
C ILE A 196 3.94 -8.77 9.62
N ASP A 197 4.14 -9.25 8.39
CA ASP A 197 4.10 -8.37 7.22
C ASP A 197 2.63 -8.12 6.83
N TYR A 198 2.17 -6.89 7.06
CA TYR A 198 0.80 -6.47 6.78
C TYR A 198 0.34 -6.79 5.35
N PHE A 199 1.24 -6.75 4.36
CA PHE A 199 0.89 -7.02 2.97
C PHE A 199 0.99 -8.49 2.56
N ASN A 200 1.58 -9.33 3.41
CA ASN A 200 1.76 -10.76 3.14
C ASN A 200 0.88 -11.67 3.99
N VAL A 201 0.06 -11.10 4.87
CA VAL A 201 -0.96 -11.82 5.64
C VAL A 201 -2.34 -11.21 5.40
N THR A 202 -3.35 -12.06 5.33
CA THR A 202 -4.74 -11.65 5.17
C THR A 202 -5.63 -12.25 6.24
N TYR A 203 -5.42 -13.52 6.59
CA TYR A 203 -6.21 -14.18 7.62
C TYR A 203 -6.02 -13.50 8.98
N ILE A 204 -4.78 -13.34 9.45
CA ILE A 204 -4.51 -12.77 10.79
C ILE A 204 -5.04 -11.35 10.90
N THR A 205 -4.70 -10.48 9.93
CA THR A 205 -5.12 -9.07 9.93
C THR A 205 -6.64 -8.93 9.84
N THR A 206 -7.32 -9.79 9.08
CA THR A 206 -8.79 -9.79 9.03
C THR A 206 -9.40 -10.31 10.34
N LYS A 207 -8.92 -11.44 10.87
CA LYS A 207 -9.38 -12.05 12.12
C LYS A 207 -9.22 -11.09 13.30
N TRP A 208 -8.12 -10.36 13.34
CA TRP A 208 -7.83 -9.36 14.37
C TRP A 208 -8.42 -7.98 14.07
N ASN A 209 -9.14 -7.84 12.96
CA ASN A 209 -9.77 -6.59 12.54
C ASN A 209 -8.76 -5.41 12.41
N VAL A 210 -7.54 -5.72 11.95
CA VAL A 210 -6.44 -4.79 11.71
C VAL A 210 -6.44 -4.38 10.23
N TRP A 211 -6.80 -3.12 9.96
CA TRP A 211 -6.97 -2.58 8.60
C TRP A 211 -5.88 -1.59 8.16
N SER A 212 -4.86 -1.42 9.00
CA SER A 212 -3.71 -0.57 8.72
C SER A 212 -2.51 -1.03 9.52
N ALA A 213 -1.32 -0.58 9.11
CA ALA A 213 -0.07 -0.72 9.82
C ALA A 213 0.52 0.69 10.06
N PRO A 214 1.40 0.89 11.06
CA PRO A 214 1.95 -0.11 11.98
C PRO A 214 1.14 -0.32 13.28
N TYR A 215 1.18 -1.54 13.81
CA TYR A 215 0.68 -1.88 15.16
C TYR A 215 1.70 -2.70 15.94
N LEU A 216 1.75 -2.46 17.24
CA LEU A 216 2.30 -3.40 18.22
C LEU A 216 1.15 -4.17 18.85
N VAL A 217 1.29 -5.48 18.92
CA VAL A 217 0.27 -6.36 19.49
C VAL A 217 0.89 -7.14 20.63
N ILE A 218 0.25 -7.07 21.80
CA ILE A 218 0.57 -7.96 22.91
C ILE A 218 -0.52 -9.03 22.95
N ALA A 219 -0.12 -10.26 22.68
CA ALA A 219 -0.99 -11.44 22.65
C ALA A 219 -0.68 -12.35 23.83
N THR A 220 -1.69 -12.67 24.63
CA THR A 220 -1.62 -13.66 25.73
C THR A 220 -2.69 -14.73 25.53
N ASP A 221 -2.67 -15.77 26.35
CA ASP A 221 -3.66 -16.86 26.33
C ASP A 221 -3.78 -17.48 24.93
N ARG A 222 -2.66 -17.89 24.33
CA ARG A 222 -2.60 -18.50 22.99
C ARG A 222 -3.20 -17.60 21.89
N GLY A 223 -3.07 -16.28 22.04
CA GLY A 223 -3.63 -15.30 21.11
C GLY A 223 -5.13 -15.05 21.26
N ARG A 224 -5.76 -15.50 22.35
CA ARG A 224 -7.15 -15.20 22.69
C ARG A 224 -7.30 -13.80 23.30
N THR A 225 -6.29 -13.33 24.02
CA THR A 225 -6.32 -12.02 24.66
C THR A 225 -5.36 -11.09 23.92
N LEU A 226 -5.91 -10.12 23.20
CA LEU A 226 -5.14 -9.22 22.32
C LEU A 226 -5.22 -7.78 22.81
N ARG A 227 -4.08 -7.10 22.82
CA ARG A 227 -3.98 -5.65 23.07
C ARG A 227 -3.24 -4.99 21.92
N PHE A 228 -3.78 -3.89 21.42
CA PHE A 228 -3.25 -3.19 20.25
C PHE A 228 -2.75 -1.81 20.65
N TYR A 229 -1.54 -1.49 20.20
CA TYR A 229 -0.93 -0.20 20.40
C TYR A 229 -0.47 0.36 19.06
N THR A 230 -0.75 1.64 18.85
CA THR A 230 -0.16 2.38 17.75
C THR A 230 1.14 3.00 18.21
N VAL A 231 2.07 3.25 17.28
CA VAL A 231 3.33 3.96 17.56
C VAL A 231 3.13 5.37 18.13
N GLN A 232 1.93 5.94 18.01
CA GLN A 232 1.57 7.25 18.52
C GLN A 232 1.07 7.20 19.97
N THR A 233 0.40 6.11 20.35
CA THR A 233 -0.17 5.93 21.69
C THR A 233 0.87 5.38 22.66
N LEU A 234 1.70 4.45 22.19
CA LEU A 234 2.79 3.89 22.98
C LEU A 234 4.10 4.60 22.65
N ARG A 235 4.73 5.20 23.66
CA ARG A 235 6.07 5.79 23.50
C ARG A 235 7.10 4.68 23.45
N ILE A 236 7.52 4.31 22.25
CA ILE A 236 8.42 3.16 22.00
C ILE A 236 9.87 3.56 21.68
N ARG A 237 10.28 4.80 21.96
CA ARG A 237 11.64 5.29 21.71
C ARG A 237 12.60 4.89 22.82
N ASP A 238 13.90 4.89 22.51
CA ASP A 238 14.98 4.88 23.50
C ASP A 238 14.89 3.71 24.50
N GLY A 239 14.51 2.52 24.03
CA GLY A 239 14.34 1.33 24.87
C GLY A 239 13.06 1.30 25.72
N LEU A 240 12.17 2.29 25.60
CA LEU A 240 10.93 2.32 26.40
C LEU A 240 9.99 1.16 26.09
N PHE A 241 10.04 0.56 24.89
CA PHE A 241 9.24 -0.63 24.62
C PHE A 241 9.73 -1.85 25.41
N HIS A 242 11.05 -2.01 25.58
CA HIS A 242 11.63 -3.03 26.46
C HIS A 242 11.22 -2.80 27.93
N GLN A 243 11.33 -1.55 28.41
CA GLN A 243 10.89 -1.20 29.76
C GLN A 243 9.38 -1.44 29.97
N PHE A 244 8.56 -1.10 28.97
CA PHE A 244 7.12 -1.33 29.00
C PHE A 244 6.77 -2.83 29.15
N LEU A 245 7.52 -3.72 28.48
CA LEU A 245 7.37 -5.15 28.63
C LEU A 245 7.85 -5.62 30.02
N LEU A 246 8.99 -5.10 30.50
CA LEU A 246 9.54 -5.43 31.82
C LEU A 246 8.60 -5.08 32.97
N THR A 247 7.98 -3.90 32.93
CA THR A 247 7.03 -3.47 33.96
C THR A 247 5.63 -4.03 33.74
N GLN A 248 5.45 -4.90 32.74
CA GLN A 248 4.15 -5.43 32.32
C GLN A 248 3.10 -4.31 32.09
N GLY A 249 3.54 -3.17 31.55
CA GLY A 249 2.67 -2.00 31.35
C GLY A 249 1.48 -2.29 30.44
N TYR A 250 1.55 -3.36 29.64
CA TYR A 250 0.43 -3.82 28.83
C TYR A 250 -0.79 -4.25 29.65
N LEU A 251 -0.61 -4.64 30.92
CA LEU A 251 -1.72 -4.99 31.82
C LEU A 251 -2.58 -3.79 32.23
N GLU A 252 -2.06 -2.57 32.11
CA GLU A 252 -2.81 -1.34 32.42
C GLU A 252 -3.87 -1.03 31.36
N THR A 253 -3.69 -1.56 30.15
CA THR A 253 -4.66 -1.43 29.06
C THR A 253 -5.55 -2.65 28.97
N ASN A 254 -6.85 -2.39 28.82
CA ASN A 254 -7.83 -3.45 28.65
C ASN A 254 -7.59 -4.23 27.34
N PRO A 255 -7.77 -5.56 27.35
CA PRO A 255 -7.84 -6.34 26.11
C PRO A 255 -8.91 -5.82 25.16
N TRP A 256 -8.77 -6.17 23.88
CA TRP A 256 -9.82 -5.97 22.89
C TRP A 256 -11.00 -6.89 23.19
N THR A 257 -12.15 -6.30 23.56
CA THR A 257 -13.38 -7.03 23.97
C THR A 257 -14.59 -6.73 23.07
N GLY A 258 -14.39 -6.54 21.77
CA GLY A 258 -15.47 -6.26 20.82
C GLY A 258 -16.28 -7.50 20.42
N SER A 259 -17.41 -7.33 19.72
CA SER A 259 -18.19 -8.48 19.21
C SER A 259 -17.39 -9.39 18.28
N PHE A 260 -16.38 -8.85 17.59
CA PHE A 260 -15.48 -9.58 16.70
C PHE A 260 -14.16 -9.97 17.35
N SER A 261 -13.94 -9.66 18.63
CA SER A 261 -12.74 -10.12 19.33
C SER A 261 -12.80 -11.63 19.57
N PRO A 262 -11.68 -12.29 19.90
CA PRO A 262 -11.72 -13.66 20.38
C PRO A 262 -12.66 -13.76 21.59
N GLY A 263 -13.58 -14.72 21.58
CA GLY A 263 -14.64 -14.93 22.57
C GLY A 263 -15.87 -14.06 22.37
N GLY A 264 -15.86 -13.14 21.40
CA GLY A 264 -16.98 -12.27 21.08
C GLY A 264 -18.13 -13.02 20.40
N SER A 265 -19.35 -12.46 20.48
CA SER A 265 -20.57 -13.07 19.94
C SER A 265 -20.55 -13.27 18.41
N ALA A 266 -19.74 -12.48 17.70
CA ALA A 266 -19.56 -12.55 16.25
C ALA A 266 -18.14 -13.01 15.86
N GLU A 267 -17.39 -13.64 16.77
CA GLU A 267 -16.09 -14.24 16.46
C GLU A 267 -16.19 -15.22 15.28
N TRP A 268 -17.20 -16.09 15.29
CA TRP A 268 -17.41 -17.07 14.21
C TRP A 268 -17.55 -16.41 12.83
N PHE A 269 -18.12 -15.20 12.77
CA PHE A 269 -18.32 -14.46 11.53
C PHE A 269 -17.00 -13.88 11.04
N ILE A 270 -16.22 -13.23 11.91
CA ILE A 270 -14.93 -12.67 11.50
C ILE A 270 -13.93 -13.78 11.15
N GLU A 271 -13.98 -14.91 11.84
CA GLU A 271 -13.20 -16.11 11.53
C GLU A 271 -13.54 -16.63 10.12
N PHE A 272 -14.84 -16.85 9.85
CA PHE A 272 -15.30 -17.25 8.52
C PHE A 272 -14.87 -16.25 7.45
N PHE A 273 -15.05 -14.95 7.71
CA PHE A 273 -14.70 -13.89 6.79
C PHE A 273 -13.19 -13.84 6.52
N ALA A 274 -12.36 -14.00 7.55
CA ALA A 274 -10.90 -14.07 7.43
C ALA A 274 -10.44 -15.24 6.56
N VAL A 275 -11.01 -16.44 6.77
CA VAL A 275 -10.70 -17.62 5.94
C VAL A 275 -11.05 -17.37 4.47
N TRP A 276 -12.22 -16.78 4.19
CA TRP A 276 -12.63 -16.49 2.82
C TRP A 276 -11.81 -15.37 2.18
N MET A 277 -11.51 -14.31 2.92
CA MET A 277 -10.66 -13.22 2.45
C MET A 277 -9.26 -13.73 2.11
N ALA A 278 -8.66 -14.57 2.96
CA ALA A 278 -7.36 -15.17 2.70
C ALA A 278 -7.38 -16.07 1.45
N LYS A 279 -8.42 -16.90 1.27
CA LYS A 279 -8.59 -17.71 0.06
C LYS A 279 -8.72 -16.84 -1.19
N ILE A 280 -9.57 -15.81 -1.16
CA ILE A 280 -9.74 -14.89 -2.29
C ILE A 280 -8.42 -14.17 -2.59
N TYR A 281 -7.74 -13.65 -1.57
CA TYR A 281 -6.46 -12.97 -1.73
C TYR A 281 -5.43 -13.90 -2.37
N ASN A 282 -5.26 -15.12 -1.86
CA ASN A 282 -4.33 -16.11 -2.40
C ASN A 282 -4.61 -16.52 -3.86
N VAL A 283 -5.87 -16.42 -4.29
CA VAL A 283 -6.24 -16.63 -5.70
C VAL A 283 -5.93 -15.37 -6.51
N VAL A 284 -6.36 -14.20 -6.05
CA VAL A 284 -6.21 -12.91 -6.75
C VAL A 284 -4.75 -12.51 -6.92
N THR A 285 -3.89 -12.77 -5.94
CA THR A 285 -2.45 -12.45 -6.02
C THR A 285 -1.71 -13.28 -7.06
N LYS A 286 -2.22 -14.47 -7.41
CA LYS A 286 -1.70 -15.29 -8.50
C LYS A 286 -2.17 -14.81 -9.88
N VAL A 287 -3.22 -13.98 -9.94
CA VAL A 287 -3.73 -13.44 -11.19
C VAL A 287 -2.90 -12.21 -11.60
N PRO A 288 -2.37 -12.18 -12.84
CA PRO A 288 -1.64 -11.01 -13.33
C PRO A 288 -2.48 -9.74 -13.27
N LYS A 289 -1.85 -8.62 -12.89
CA LYS A 289 -2.53 -7.33 -12.68
C LYS A 289 -3.29 -6.84 -13.93
N PHE A 290 -2.78 -7.11 -15.13
CA PHE A 290 -3.46 -6.71 -16.37
C PHE A 290 -4.79 -7.47 -16.57
N VAL A 291 -4.87 -8.73 -16.14
CA VAL A 291 -6.12 -9.52 -16.20
C VAL A 291 -7.15 -8.92 -15.23
N LEU A 292 -6.73 -8.54 -14.02
CA LEU A 292 -7.61 -7.84 -13.07
C LEU A 292 -8.09 -6.48 -13.62
N LEU A 293 -7.24 -5.78 -14.36
CA LEU A 293 -7.59 -4.52 -15.03
C LEU A 293 -8.63 -4.75 -16.14
N ILE A 294 -8.47 -5.80 -16.96
CA ILE A 294 -9.47 -6.17 -17.99
C ILE A 294 -10.78 -6.60 -17.34
N ALA A 295 -10.72 -7.42 -16.28
CA ALA A 295 -11.90 -7.90 -15.58
C ALA A 295 -12.68 -6.74 -14.92
N SER A 296 -12.00 -5.80 -14.27
CA SER A 296 -12.62 -4.62 -13.66
C SER A 296 -13.23 -3.67 -14.70
N GLY A 297 -12.55 -3.42 -15.83
CA GLY A 297 -13.11 -2.64 -16.94
C GLY A 297 -14.35 -3.30 -17.56
N SER A 298 -14.35 -4.63 -17.66
CA SER A 298 -15.49 -5.41 -18.16
C SER A 298 -16.67 -5.36 -17.19
N ALA A 299 -16.42 -5.52 -15.88
CA ALA A 299 -17.45 -5.41 -14.85
C ALA A 299 -18.07 -4.01 -14.78
N ALA A 300 -17.24 -2.96 -14.86
CA ALA A 300 -17.72 -1.57 -14.92
C ALA A 300 -18.59 -1.34 -16.16
N SER A 301 -18.20 -1.86 -17.32
CA SER A 301 -18.98 -1.77 -18.56
C SER A 301 -20.32 -2.49 -18.45
N PHE A 302 -20.35 -3.66 -17.79
CA PHE A 302 -21.60 -4.38 -17.53
C PHE A 302 -22.53 -3.60 -16.58
N LEU A 303 -21.98 -3.02 -15.51
CA LEU A 303 -22.73 -2.18 -14.58
C LEU A 303 -23.30 -0.91 -15.26
N LEU A 304 -22.49 -0.24 -16.08
CA LEU A 304 -22.93 0.91 -16.90
C LEU A 304 -24.03 0.50 -17.88
N SER A 305 -23.86 -0.61 -18.60
CA SER A 305 -24.88 -1.14 -19.50
C SER A 305 -26.19 -1.48 -18.78
N PHE A 306 -26.09 -2.03 -17.55
CA PHE A 306 -27.25 -2.30 -16.71
C PHE A 306 -27.95 -1.02 -16.23
N MET A 307 -27.17 -0.01 -15.81
CA MET A 307 -27.71 1.28 -15.34
C MET A 307 -28.29 2.13 -16.48
N HIS A 308 -27.71 2.09 -17.68
CA HIS A 308 -28.18 2.84 -18.86
C HIS A 308 -29.28 2.10 -19.66
N ARG A 309 -29.80 0.96 -19.17
CA ARG A 309 -30.79 0.15 -19.90
C ARG A 309 -32.20 0.77 -19.98
N LYS A 310 -32.39 2.05 -19.65
CA LYS A 310 -33.67 2.77 -19.76
C LYS A 310 -33.51 4.25 -20.12
N GLU A 311 -33.48 4.54 -21.41
CA GLU A 311 -34.45 5.46 -22.01
C GLU A 311 -34.94 4.80 -23.30
N ALA A 312 -36.15 4.26 -23.27
CA ALA A 312 -36.82 3.84 -24.48
C ALA A 312 -37.04 5.10 -25.32
N THR A 313 -36.28 5.24 -26.39
CA THR A 313 -36.43 6.29 -27.38
C THR A 313 -37.88 6.31 -27.83
N THR A 314 -38.64 7.32 -27.41
CA THR A 314 -39.93 7.64 -28.01
C THR A 314 -39.69 7.76 -29.52
N PRO A 315 -40.33 6.95 -30.38
CA PRO A 315 -40.02 6.95 -31.80
C PRO A 315 -40.31 8.35 -32.36
N LYS A 316 -39.25 8.99 -32.88
CA LYS A 316 -39.33 10.25 -33.60
C LYS A 316 -40.31 10.07 -34.78
N PRO A 317 -41.39 10.86 -34.89
CA PRO A 317 -42.31 10.75 -36.02
C PRO A 317 -41.54 10.94 -37.32
N ALA A 318 -41.77 10.03 -38.29
CA ALA A 318 -41.17 10.09 -39.61
C ALA A 318 -41.40 11.47 -40.23
N ALA A 319 -40.31 12.19 -40.51
CA ALA A 319 -40.38 13.46 -41.21
C ALA A 319 -40.91 13.22 -42.62
N THR A 320 -42.09 13.78 -42.90
CA THR A 320 -42.72 13.84 -44.21
C THR A 320 -41.74 14.43 -45.24
N LYS A 321 -41.52 13.71 -46.34
CA LYS A 321 -40.75 14.16 -47.50
C LYS A 321 -41.26 15.54 -47.98
N PRO A 322 -40.39 16.57 -48.13
CA PRO A 322 -40.79 17.82 -48.77
C PRO A 322 -41.11 17.60 -50.25
N GLN A 323 -42.29 18.05 -50.65
CA GLN A 323 -42.78 18.08 -52.03
C GLN A 323 -42.01 19.15 -52.81
N ALA A 324 -41.51 18.80 -53.99
CA ALA A 324 -40.72 19.68 -54.85
C ALA A 324 -41.58 20.84 -55.39
N VAL A 325 -41.12 22.08 -55.19
CA VAL A 325 -41.68 23.29 -55.80
C VAL A 325 -40.85 23.62 -57.06
N PRO A 326 -41.48 23.88 -58.23
CA PRO A 326 -40.76 24.22 -59.46
C PRO A 326 -40.18 25.66 -59.44
N PRO A 327 -39.14 25.93 -60.25
CA PRO A 327 -38.30 27.13 -60.14
C PRO A 327 -38.92 28.37 -60.82
N PRO A 328 -38.80 29.56 -60.21
CA PRO A 328 -38.88 30.83 -60.94
C PRO A 328 -37.48 31.30 -61.38
N ALA A 329 -37.48 31.92 -62.54
CA ALA A 329 -36.34 32.36 -63.33
C ALA A 329 -35.43 33.40 -62.66
N ALA A 330 -34.19 33.41 -63.16
CA ALA A 330 -33.07 34.25 -62.76
C ALA A 330 -33.28 35.75 -62.99
N ALA A 331 -32.74 36.57 -62.09
CA ALA A 331 -32.15 37.87 -62.42
C ALA A 331 -31.10 38.29 -61.36
N SER A 332 -29.84 38.17 -61.77
CA SER A 332 -28.75 39.14 -61.68
C SER A 332 -28.40 39.83 -60.34
N ALA A 333 -27.28 39.36 -59.79
CA ALA A 333 -26.01 40.06 -59.55
C ALA A 333 -25.96 41.39 -58.78
N SER A 334 -25.15 41.35 -57.72
CA SER A 334 -24.15 42.31 -57.21
C SER A 334 -24.26 42.32 -55.68
N SER A 335 -23.24 42.42 -54.83
CA SER A 335 -21.78 42.31 -54.89
C SER A 335 -21.33 42.58 -53.44
N THR A 336 -20.22 41.96 -53.00
CA THR A 336 -19.27 42.54 -52.02
C THR A 336 -19.44 42.29 -50.51
N ALA A 337 -18.32 41.80 -49.97
CA ALA A 337 -17.74 41.91 -48.63
C ALA A 337 -18.12 40.92 -47.51
N VAL A 338 -17.05 40.27 -47.04
CA VAL A 338 -16.86 39.36 -45.90
C VAL A 338 -16.10 40.16 -44.81
N PRO A 339 -15.75 39.57 -43.65
CA PRO A 339 -16.48 39.33 -42.41
C PRO A 339 -15.94 40.23 -41.25
N THR A 340 -16.18 39.81 -40.00
CA THR A 340 -15.74 40.31 -38.66
C THR A 340 -16.88 41.05 -37.93
N THR A 341 -17.18 40.87 -36.64
CA THR A 341 -16.39 40.54 -35.44
C THR A 341 -17.34 40.16 -34.25
N PRO A 342 -17.00 40.16 -32.93
CA PRO A 342 -17.30 39.04 -32.03
C PRO A 342 -18.14 39.37 -30.77
N ALA A 343 -18.32 38.34 -29.94
CA ALA A 343 -18.51 38.28 -28.48
C ALA A 343 -18.89 39.56 -27.70
N SER A 344 -20.05 39.48 -27.02
CA SER A 344 -20.44 40.32 -25.88
C SER A 344 -20.04 39.68 -24.55
N PRO A 345 -19.47 40.43 -23.58
CA PRO A 345 -19.43 40.02 -22.18
C PRO A 345 -20.49 40.77 -21.36
N SER A 346 -21.35 40.01 -20.67
CA SER A 346 -22.31 40.53 -19.69
C SER A 346 -21.65 40.81 -18.34
N LYS A 347 -21.81 42.03 -17.84
CA LYS A 347 -21.52 42.44 -16.45
C LYS A 347 -22.66 42.02 -15.51
N ASN A 348 -22.30 41.33 -14.43
CA ASN A 348 -22.94 41.30 -13.09
C ASN A 348 -21.92 40.57 -12.20
N SER A 349 -21.52 40.96 -10.99
CA SER A 349 -22.17 41.60 -9.84
C SER A 349 -21.02 42.03 -8.87
N LYS A 350 -21.08 43.20 -8.19
CA LYS A 350 -21.45 43.37 -6.75
C LYS A 350 -20.82 42.28 -5.84
N THR A 351 -20.07 42.51 -4.75
CA THR A 351 -20.03 43.62 -3.77
C THR A 351 -18.84 43.44 -2.80
N SER A 352 -18.32 44.57 -2.26
CA SER A 352 -17.93 44.81 -0.84
C SER A 352 -16.95 43.87 -0.11
N LYS A 353 -15.79 44.41 0.31
CA LYS A 353 -15.59 44.79 1.73
C LYS A 353 -14.39 45.69 1.96
N ARG A 354 -14.49 46.41 3.07
CA ARG A 354 -13.86 47.67 3.48
C ARG A 354 -12.94 47.40 4.67
N LYS A 355 -11.75 48.01 4.69
CA LYS A 355 -11.00 48.50 5.89
C LYS A 355 -9.77 49.21 5.35
N GLY A 356 -9.43 50.45 5.71
CA GLY A 356 -9.67 51.13 6.98
C GLY A 356 -8.31 51.47 7.57
N LYS A 357 -7.81 52.65 7.21
CA LYS A 357 -6.53 53.27 7.56
C LYS A 357 -6.50 53.64 9.04
N LYS A 358 -5.43 53.31 9.75
CA LYS A 358 -4.64 54.21 10.60
C LYS A 358 -3.41 53.49 11.12
#